data_AF-A0A0F9HE15-F1
#
_entry.id   AF-A0A0F9HE15-F1
#
_cell.length_a   1.000
_cell.length_b   1.000
_cell.length_c   1.000
_cell.angle_alpha   90.00
_cell.angle_beta   90.00
_cell.angle_gamma   90.00
#
_symmetry.space_group_name_H-M   'P 1'
#
loop_
_entity.id
_entity.type
_entity.pdbx_description
1 polymer ?
#
loop_
_entity_poly.entity_id
_entity_poly.type
_entity_poly.pdbx_seq_one_letter_code
_entity_poly.pdbx_strand_id
1 'polypeptide(L)'
;MQTSRRLIIISCIVWWACMCDYSYASEYSHDDYRLARAIYFAEGGLRADYLFGIRSVNYDTPREAWEICLRTIANQRIRHAEHTHPISYLDCLAKRYAPIRVPNDPHNLNRHWKKNVLFYLKEEK
;
A
#
# COMPACT_ATOMS: atom_id res chain seq x y z
N MET A 1 16.06 59.54 -19.58
CA MET A 1 17.17 58.56 -19.65
C MET A 1 17.35 57.97 -18.26
N GLN A 2 17.39 56.68 -17.99
CA GLN A 2 17.36 55.49 -18.84
C GLN A 2 16.97 54.33 -17.90
N THR A 3 15.91 53.65 -18.29
CA THR A 3 15.45 52.31 -17.90
C THR A 3 16.47 51.42 -17.18
N SER A 4 16.16 50.99 -15.94
CA SER A 4 16.66 49.73 -15.33
C SER A 4 15.82 49.37 -14.10
N ARG A 5 14.53 49.08 -14.28
CA ARG A 5 13.64 48.56 -13.21
C ARG A 5 12.77 47.40 -13.71
N ARG A 6 13.33 46.55 -14.56
CA ARG A 6 12.70 45.33 -15.07
C ARG A 6 13.84 44.42 -15.50
N LEU A 7 14.28 43.46 -14.67
CA LEU A 7 15.05 42.27 -15.08
C LEU A 7 15.66 41.44 -13.91
N ILE A 8 15.08 41.39 -12.70
CA ILE A 8 15.47 40.34 -11.72
C ILE A 8 14.25 39.88 -10.91
N ILE A 9 13.16 39.51 -11.60
CA ILE A 9 12.01 38.79 -10.99
C ILE A 9 11.72 37.54 -11.85
N ILE A 10 12.74 36.98 -12.50
CA ILE A 10 12.62 35.77 -13.33
C ILE A 10 13.81 34.84 -13.07
N SER A 11 14.07 34.52 -11.80
CA SER A 11 14.98 33.41 -11.46
C SER A 11 14.39 32.43 -10.43
N CYS A 12 13.13 32.59 -10.03
CA CYS A 12 12.50 31.73 -9.01
C CYS A 12 11.45 30.76 -9.55
N ILE A 13 11.25 30.65 -10.87
CA ILE A 13 10.15 29.86 -11.46
C ILE A 13 10.65 28.69 -12.33
N VAL A 14 11.96 28.51 -12.53
CA VAL A 14 12.52 27.45 -13.42
C VAL A 14 13.16 26.29 -12.63
N TRP A 15 12.90 26.19 -11.33
CA TRP A 15 13.39 25.11 -10.46
C TRP A 15 12.24 24.38 -9.73
N TRP A 16 11.12 24.20 -10.42
CA TRP A 16 9.95 23.47 -9.91
C TRP A 16 9.32 22.53 -10.95
N ALA A 17 10.08 22.12 -11.97
CA ALA A 17 9.54 21.33 -13.08
C ALA A 17 10.42 20.12 -13.44
N CYS A 18 11.10 19.51 -12.47
CA CYS A 18 11.80 18.23 -12.72
C CYS A 18 11.93 17.35 -11.47
N MET A 19 10.85 17.25 -10.69
CA MET A 19 10.59 16.05 -9.89
C MET A 19 9.39 15.36 -10.53
N CYS A 20 9.55 14.93 -11.78
CA CYS A 20 8.77 13.81 -12.27
C CYS A 20 9.22 12.63 -11.41
N ASP A 21 8.45 12.31 -10.38
CA ASP A 21 8.60 11.10 -9.60
C ASP A 21 8.78 9.94 -10.58
N TYR A 22 10.00 9.41 -10.61
CA TYR A 22 10.34 8.21 -11.35
C TYR A 22 9.50 7.10 -10.73
N SER A 23 8.32 6.87 -11.29
CA SER A 23 7.48 5.75 -10.92
C SER A 23 8.17 4.50 -11.45
N TYR A 24 9.14 3.98 -10.69
CA TYR A 24 9.72 2.69 -10.94
C TYR A 24 8.59 1.67 -10.86
N ALA A 25 8.14 1.19 -12.01
CA ALA A 25 7.36 -0.03 -12.10
C ALA A 25 8.29 -1.18 -11.73
N SER A 26 8.50 -1.39 -10.43
CA SER A 26 9.19 -2.59 -9.95
C SER A 26 8.34 -3.79 -10.29
N GLU A 27 8.90 -4.74 -11.03
CA GLU A 27 8.28 -6.03 -11.24
C GLU A 27 8.09 -6.71 -9.86
N TYR A 28 6.83 -6.91 -9.47
CA TYR A 28 6.51 -7.54 -8.18
C TYR A 28 6.88 -9.03 -8.21
N SER A 29 7.37 -9.55 -7.08
CA SER A 29 7.74 -10.96 -7.00
C SER A 29 6.51 -11.87 -7.10
N HIS A 30 6.70 -13.11 -7.54
CA HIS A 30 5.62 -14.11 -7.55
C HIS A 30 4.96 -14.25 -6.17
N ASP A 31 5.75 -14.18 -5.09
CA ASP A 31 5.24 -14.24 -3.72
C ASP A 31 4.36 -13.04 -3.35
N ASP A 32 4.60 -11.86 -3.93
CA ASP A 32 3.76 -10.68 -3.68
C ASP A 32 2.39 -10.81 -4.34
N TYR A 33 2.33 -11.37 -5.55
CA TYR A 33 1.06 -11.67 -6.21
C TYR A 33 0.24 -12.70 -5.45
N ARG A 34 0.89 -13.77 -4.99
CA ARG A 34 0.25 -14.81 -4.14
C ARG A 34 -0.32 -14.21 -2.85
N LEU A 35 0.47 -13.36 -2.19
CA LEU A 35 0.03 -12.68 -0.98
C LEU A 35 -1.13 -11.69 -1.25
N ALA A 36 -1.04 -10.89 -2.31
CA ALA A 36 -2.12 -9.97 -2.68
C ALA A 36 -3.42 -10.72 -2.97
N ARG A 37 -3.34 -11.86 -3.69
CA ARG A 37 -4.49 -12.72 -3.96
C ARG A 37 -5.07 -13.33 -2.68
N ALA A 38 -4.22 -13.78 -1.77
CA ALA A 38 -4.67 -14.31 -0.49
C ALA A 38 -5.37 -13.23 0.36
N ILE A 39 -4.87 -12.00 0.36
CA ILE A 39 -5.52 -10.85 1.01
C ILE A 39 -6.86 -10.55 0.35
N TYR A 40 -6.91 -10.53 -0.99
CA TYR A 40 -8.14 -10.32 -1.74
C TYR A 40 -9.26 -11.28 -1.30
N PHE A 41 -8.97 -12.58 -1.22
CA PHE A 41 -9.95 -13.56 -0.79
C PHE A 41 -10.25 -13.50 0.71
N ALA A 42 -9.25 -13.23 1.56
CA ALA A 42 -9.43 -13.08 3.00
C ALA A 42 -10.38 -11.94 3.38
N GLU A 43 -10.40 -10.86 2.58
CA GLU A 43 -11.26 -9.69 2.77
C GLU A 43 -12.66 -9.87 2.17
N GLY A 44 -12.89 -10.92 1.38
CA GLY A 44 -14.20 -11.23 0.76
C GLY A 44 -14.26 -11.08 -0.76
N GLY A 45 -13.15 -10.79 -1.42
CA GLY A 45 -13.06 -10.67 -2.88
C GLY A 45 -14.00 -9.61 -3.45
N LEU A 46 -14.72 -9.92 -4.54
CA LEU A 46 -15.69 -9.01 -5.15
C LEU A 46 -16.88 -8.65 -4.25
N ARG A 47 -17.08 -9.36 -3.14
CA ARG A 47 -18.17 -9.10 -2.19
C ARG A 47 -17.79 -8.10 -1.11
N ALA A 48 -16.50 -7.72 -1.03
CA ALA A 48 -16.02 -6.76 -0.05
C ALA A 48 -16.44 -5.33 -0.45
N ASP A 49 -16.86 -4.53 0.51
CA ASP A 49 -17.12 -3.10 0.29
C ASP A 49 -15.84 -2.35 -0.11
N TYR A 50 -14.70 -2.81 0.41
CA TYR A 50 -13.37 -2.31 0.10
C TYR A 50 -12.47 -3.47 -0.33
N LEU A 51 -12.04 -3.47 -1.59
CA LEU A 51 -11.13 -4.46 -2.12
C LEU A 51 -9.83 -4.44 -1.34
N PHE A 52 -9.35 -5.64 -0.98
CA PHE A 52 -8.17 -5.84 -0.13
C PHE A 52 -8.24 -5.14 1.23
N GLY A 53 -9.40 -4.65 1.69
CA GLY A 53 -9.51 -3.88 2.92
C GLY A 53 -8.89 -2.48 2.85
N ILE A 54 -8.61 -1.95 1.66
CA ILE A 54 -7.99 -0.61 1.48
C ILE A 54 -9.05 0.47 1.68
N ARG A 55 -9.00 1.14 2.84
CA ARG A 55 -9.92 2.25 3.19
C ARG A 55 -9.26 3.64 3.18
N SER A 56 -7.93 3.68 3.16
CA SER A 56 -7.16 4.91 3.35
C SER A 56 -6.89 5.68 2.06
N VAL A 57 -7.09 5.04 0.91
CA VAL A 57 -6.80 5.60 -0.42
C VAL A 57 -8.00 5.27 -1.31
N ASN A 58 -8.55 6.27 -1.98
CA ASN A 58 -9.60 6.06 -2.97
C ASN A 58 -9.01 5.40 -4.21
N TYR A 59 -9.79 4.51 -4.82
CA TYR A 59 -9.46 3.89 -6.10
C TYR A 59 -10.76 3.74 -6.90
N ASP A 60 -10.66 3.86 -8.22
CA ASP A 60 -11.82 3.81 -9.12
C ASP A 60 -11.98 2.43 -9.76
N THR A 61 -10.90 1.66 -9.82
CA THR A 61 -10.88 0.36 -10.50
C THR A 61 -10.31 -0.77 -9.64
N PRO A 62 -10.74 -2.03 -9.85
CA PRO A 62 -10.14 -3.18 -9.18
C PRO A 62 -8.64 -3.33 -9.44
N ARG A 63 -8.18 -2.93 -10.64
CA ARG A 63 -6.76 -2.93 -11.01
C ARG A 63 -5.96 -1.96 -10.16
N GLU A 64 -6.48 -0.76 -9.94
CA GLU A 64 -5.82 0.23 -9.09
C GLU A 64 -5.74 -0.25 -7.63
N ALA A 65 -6.82 -0.85 -7.10
CA ALA A 65 -6.80 -1.46 -5.77
C ALA A 65 -5.73 -2.57 -5.67
N TRP A 66 -5.59 -3.39 -6.72
CA TRP A 66 -4.56 -4.43 -6.81
C TRP A 66 -3.14 -3.82 -6.77
N GLU A 67 -2.90 -2.79 -7.56
CA GLU A 67 -1.61 -2.09 -7.61
C GLU A 67 -1.27 -1.42 -6.28
N ILE A 68 -2.26 -0.83 -5.59
CA ILE A 68 -2.09 -0.28 -4.23
C ILE A 68 -1.73 -1.39 -3.23
N CYS A 69 -2.38 -2.55 -3.32
CA CYS A 69 -2.08 -3.70 -2.45
C CYS A 69 -0.64 -4.19 -2.66
N LEU A 70 -0.23 -4.42 -3.91
CA LEU A 70 1.13 -4.87 -4.25
C LEU A 70 2.19 -3.87 -3.78
N ARG A 71 1.98 -2.58 -4.03
CA ARG A 71 2.87 -1.52 -3.54
C ARG A 71 2.95 -1.49 -2.02
N THR A 72 1.83 -1.74 -1.34
CA THR A 72 1.80 -1.85 0.12
C THR A 72 2.62 -3.03 0.63
N ILE A 73 2.46 -4.21 0.01
CA ILE A 73 3.22 -5.42 0.31
C ILE A 73 4.72 -5.17 0.13
N ALA A 74 5.13 -4.66 -1.03
CA ALA A 74 6.54 -4.40 -1.37
C ALA A 74 7.17 -3.39 -0.41
N ASN A 75 6.52 -2.25 -0.19
CA ASN A 75 6.99 -1.23 0.74
C ASN A 75 7.07 -1.76 2.18
N GLN A 76 6.12 -2.61 2.58
CA GLN A 76 6.17 -3.22 3.91
C GLN A 76 7.30 -4.23 4.04
N ARG A 77 7.68 -4.94 2.97
CA ARG A 77 8.85 -5.85 2.99
C ARG A 77 10.14 -5.08 3.18
N ILE A 78 10.31 -3.99 2.43
CA ILE A 78 11.46 -3.10 2.56
C ILE A 78 11.56 -2.60 4.01
N ARG A 79 10.47 -2.03 4.54
CA ARG A 79 10.42 -1.55 5.94
C ARG A 79 10.69 -2.66 6.94
N HIS A 80 10.17 -3.87 6.73
CA HIS A 80 10.38 -5.01 7.62
C HIS A 80 11.82 -5.52 7.58
N ALA A 81 12.49 -5.46 6.42
CA ALA A 81 13.90 -5.83 6.29
C ALA A 81 14.83 -4.78 6.92
N GLU A 82 14.50 -3.50 6.80
CA GLU A 82 15.26 -2.39 7.39
C GLU A 82 15.20 -2.36 8.93
N HIS A 83 14.08 -2.78 9.50
CA HIS A 83 13.87 -2.77 10.94
C HIS A 83 14.04 -4.18 11.51
N THR A 84 14.89 -4.34 12.53
CA THR A 84 14.98 -5.61 13.27
C THR A 84 13.77 -5.76 14.19
N HIS A 85 12.61 -6.06 13.61
CA HIS A 85 11.38 -6.30 14.36
C HIS A 85 11.34 -7.75 14.86
N PRO A 86 11.00 -7.99 16.15
CA PRO A 86 10.88 -9.34 16.70
C PRO A 86 9.63 -10.08 16.20
N ILE A 87 8.80 -9.42 15.38
CA ILE A 87 7.55 -9.97 14.86
C ILE A 87 7.68 -10.34 13.39
N SER A 88 6.91 -11.35 12.95
CA SER A 88 6.96 -11.80 11.57
C SER A 88 6.46 -10.71 10.60
N TYR A 89 6.90 -10.80 9.35
CA TYR A 89 6.43 -9.91 8.27
C TYR A 89 4.90 -9.86 8.18
N LEU A 90 4.25 -11.02 8.27
CA LEU A 90 2.78 -11.11 8.19
C LEU A 90 2.10 -10.50 9.42
N ASP A 91 2.73 -10.54 10.61
CA ASP A 91 2.24 -9.83 11.79
C ASP A 91 2.35 -8.31 11.62
N CYS A 92 3.44 -7.82 11.03
CA CYS A 92 3.57 -6.41 10.66
C CYS A 92 2.48 -5.98 9.67
N LEU A 93 2.22 -6.81 8.66
CA LEU A 93 1.19 -6.53 7.65
C LEU A 93 -0.22 -6.57 8.26
N ALA A 94 -0.50 -7.54 9.14
CA ALA A 94 -1.78 -7.65 9.84
C ALA A 94 -2.08 -6.41 10.69
N LYS A 95 -1.07 -5.80 11.33
CA LYS A 95 -1.26 -4.53 12.07
C LYS A 95 -1.71 -3.37 11.19
N ARG A 96 -1.40 -3.40 9.88
CA ARG A 96 -1.80 -2.37 8.91
C ARG A 96 -3.22 -2.59 8.41
N TYR A 97 -3.55 -3.82 8.03
CA TYR A 97 -4.87 -4.15 7.46
C TYR A 97 -5.95 -4.37 8.52
N ALA A 98 -5.59 -5.05 9.60
CA ALA A 98 -6.51 -5.52 10.63
C ALA A 98 -5.95 -5.26 12.03
N PRO A 99 -5.74 -3.98 12.42
CA PRO A 99 -5.32 -3.65 13.77
C PRO A 99 -6.36 -4.13 14.78
N ILE A 100 -5.90 -4.64 15.92
CA ILE A 100 -6.75 -5.21 16.98
C ILE A 100 -6.98 -4.14 18.05
N ARG A 101 -8.15 -4.15 18.70
CA ARG A 101 -8.56 -3.16 19.74
C ARG A 101 -8.72 -1.73 19.24
N VAL A 102 -9.14 -1.57 18.00
CA VAL A 102 -9.46 -0.27 17.40
C VAL A 102 -10.98 -0.02 17.40
N PRO A 103 -11.45 1.25 17.49
CA PRO A 103 -12.88 1.55 17.55
C PRO A 103 -13.70 1.03 16.36
N ASN A 104 -13.07 0.88 15.20
CA ASN A 104 -13.68 0.37 13.96
C ASN A 104 -13.70 -1.17 13.88
N ASP A 105 -13.36 -1.89 14.94
CA ASP A 105 -13.54 -3.35 15.08
C ASP A 105 -14.30 -3.72 16.37
N PRO A 106 -15.61 -3.38 16.45
CA PRO A 106 -16.41 -3.59 17.67
C PRO A 106 -16.59 -5.07 18.04
N HIS A 107 -16.41 -5.99 17.08
CA HIS A 107 -16.59 -7.43 17.27
C HIS A 107 -15.27 -8.21 17.38
N ASN A 108 -14.14 -7.49 17.37
CA ASN A 108 -12.79 -8.06 17.44
C ASN A 108 -12.53 -9.09 16.31
N LEU A 109 -13.10 -8.87 15.13
CA LEU A 109 -13.00 -9.79 13.98
C LEU A 109 -11.64 -9.71 13.30
N ASN A 110 -10.93 -8.58 13.45
CA ASN A 110 -9.60 -8.37 12.86
C ASN A 110 -8.57 -9.40 13.33
N ARG A 111 -8.77 -10.01 14.51
CA ARG A 111 -7.92 -11.11 15.02
C ARG A 111 -7.85 -12.32 14.08
N HIS A 112 -8.85 -12.51 13.22
CA HIS A 112 -8.94 -13.65 12.29
C HIS A 112 -8.24 -13.38 10.95
N TRP A 113 -7.91 -12.12 10.66
CA TRP A 113 -7.35 -11.72 9.37
C TRP A 113 -6.13 -12.54 8.97
N LYS A 114 -5.14 -12.64 9.86
CA LYS A 114 -3.91 -13.42 9.62
C LYS A 114 -4.21 -14.89 9.33
N LYS A 115 -5.17 -15.49 10.05
CA LYS A 115 -5.58 -16.88 9.87
C LYS A 115 -6.19 -17.09 8.48
N ASN A 116 -7.03 -16.16 8.03
CA ASN A 116 -7.68 -16.23 6.72
C ASN A 116 -6.67 -16.05 5.59
N VAL A 117 -5.75 -15.09 5.70
CA VAL A 117 -4.68 -14.91 4.69
C VAL A 117 -3.80 -16.15 4.59
N LEU A 118 -3.41 -16.74 5.72
CA LEU A 118 -2.63 -17.99 5.72
C LEU A 118 -3.40 -19.18 5.13
N PHE A 119 -4.72 -19.22 5.30
CA PHE A 119 -5.57 -20.24 4.67
C PHE A 119 -5.48 -20.12 3.14
N TYR A 120 -5.73 -18.93 2.58
CA TYR A 120 -5.69 -18.74 1.13
C TYR A 120 -4.28 -18.88 0.52
N LEU A 121 -3.22 -18.53 1.25
CA LEU A 121 -1.84 -18.79 0.82
C LEU A 121 -1.53 -20.28 0.68
N LYS A 122 -2.17 -21.14 1.49
CA LYS A 122 -1.98 -22.60 1.45
C LYS A 122 -2.87 -23.27 0.41
N GLU A 123 -4.06 -22.73 0.16
CA GLU A 123 -5.03 -23.25 -0.81
C GLU A 123 -4.63 -22.95 -2.27
N GLU A 124 -3.71 -22.00 -2.51
CA GLU A 124 -3.05 -21.88 -3.81
C GLU A 124 -2.17 -23.11 -4.10
N LYS A 125 -2.81 -24.17 -4.59
CA LYS A 125 -2.21 -25.23 -5.41
C LYS A 125 -2.26 -24.85 -6.88
#